data_AF-A0AAP4BAG8-F1
#
_entry.id   AF-A0AAP4BAG8-F1
#
_cell.length_a   1.000
_cell.length_b   1.000
_cell.length_c   1.000
_cell.angle_alpha   90.00
_cell.angle_beta   90.00
_cell.angle_gamma   90.00
#
_symmetry.space_group_name_H-M   'P 1'
#
loop_
_entity.id
_entity.type
_entity.pdbx_description
1 polymer ?
#
loop_
_entity_poly.entity_id
_entity_poly.type
_entity_poly.pdbx_seq_one_letter_code
_entity_poly.pdbx_strand_id
1 'polypeptide(L)'
;MKCSGCGANFSSRLKACPYCGTVNNEALLREREREERRRLLKRLRVKTLREAEPKIVLQVLNRVILCLVALWVLMIGAVYVVSAVGERREEAKKASVSLEDHRRQLEELKAEEKYDELAEYLGEYHLSMYEEGMEPYWQLYELHRDMRDFWERAEAIEALSQEAAAEDEWRYRSFADSVCEIWKYGSSQYEWDLILPENEELYGQWREQVFLYLRACCGLSEEEIGTWLEEKELSYENAEQFGDFLKRRAADGSETEF
;
A
#
# COMPACT_ATOMS: atom_id res chain seq x y z
N MET A 1 36.44 23.29 -64.56
CA MET A 1 37.79 23.28 -65.17
C MET A 1 37.64 22.97 -66.66
N LYS A 2 38.56 23.46 -67.51
CA LYS A 2 38.56 23.10 -68.93
C LYS A 2 39.30 21.78 -69.14
N CYS A 3 38.76 20.91 -69.99
CA CYS A 3 39.43 19.67 -70.37
C CYS A 3 40.62 19.98 -71.29
N SER A 4 41.78 19.40 -70.99
CA SER A 4 42.98 19.53 -71.83
C SER A 4 42.87 18.78 -73.16
N GLY A 5 42.00 17.77 -73.26
CA GLY A 5 41.81 16.97 -74.48
C GLY A 5 40.80 17.54 -75.47
N CYS A 6 39.63 18.00 -75.02
CA CYS A 6 38.56 18.49 -75.89
C CYS A 6 38.15 19.96 -75.65
N GLY A 7 38.78 20.67 -74.71
CA GLY A 7 38.47 22.05 -74.38
C GLY A 7 37.15 22.27 -73.61
N ALA A 8 36.30 21.25 -73.48
CA ALA A 8 35.01 21.37 -72.81
C ALA A 8 35.15 21.73 -71.31
N ASN A 9 34.23 22.55 -70.80
CA ASN A 9 34.13 22.84 -69.37
C ASN A 9 33.43 21.69 -68.65
N PHE A 10 34.08 21.12 -67.63
CA PHE A 10 33.50 20.07 -66.79
C PHE A 10 33.87 20.24 -65.30
N SER A 11 33.15 19.53 -64.43
CA SER A 11 33.35 19.60 -62.98
C SER A 11 34.72 19.07 -62.58
N SER A 12 35.42 19.82 -61.73
CA SER A 12 36.72 19.41 -61.19
C SER A 12 36.65 18.26 -60.19
N ARG A 13 35.45 17.78 -59.86
CA ARG A 13 35.21 16.61 -59.00
C ARG A 13 35.13 15.29 -59.77
N LEU A 14 34.95 15.33 -61.09
CA LEU A 14 34.86 14.13 -61.93
C LEU A 14 36.25 13.60 -62.26
N LYS A 15 36.43 12.28 -62.17
CA LYS A 15 37.72 11.59 -62.41
C LYS A 15 38.14 11.60 -63.87
N ALA A 16 37.21 11.82 -64.79
CA ALA A 16 37.46 11.96 -66.22
C ALA A 16 36.46 12.95 -66.83
N CYS A 17 36.84 13.53 -67.98
CA CYS A 17 35.95 14.39 -68.75
C CYS A 17 34.79 13.55 -69.33
N PRO A 18 33.52 13.91 -69.10
CA PRO A 18 32.38 13.14 -69.58
C PRO A 18 32.20 13.19 -71.10
N TYR A 19 32.88 14.13 -71.78
CA TYR A 19 32.71 14.36 -73.21
C TYR A 19 33.76 13.63 -74.08
N CYS A 20 34.98 13.46 -73.59
CA CYS A 20 36.08 12.83 -74.36
C CYS A 20 36.85 11.76 -73.58
N GLY A 21 36.48 11.50 -72.32
CA GLY A 21 37.13 10.49 -71.49
C GLY A 21 38.51 10.88 -70.95
N THR A 22 39.05 12.06 -71.26
CA THR A 22 40.38 12.48 -70.76
C THR A 22 40.40 12.52 -69.23
N VAL A 23 41.38 11.84 -68.63
CA VAL A 23 41.50 11.69 -67.17
C VAL A 23 41.79 13.04 -66.51
N ASN A 24 41.10 13.28 -65.39
CA ASN A 24 41.31 14.44 -64.54
C ASN A 24 42.29 14.09 -63.42
N ASN A 25 43.58 14.34 -63.66
CA ASN A 25 44.65 14.02 -62.72
C ASN A 25 44.48 14.75 -61.36
N GLU A 26 43.94 15.96 -61.34
CA GLU A 26 43.72 16.70 -60.09
C GLU A 26 42.63 16.05 -59.21
N ALA A 27 41.56 15.53 -59.82
CA ALA A 27 40.51 14.85 -59.08
C ALA A 27 41.04 13.56 -58.44
N LEU A 28 41.90 12.82 -59.15
CA LEU A 28 42.54 11.61 -58.64
C LEU A 28 43.54 11.91 -57.52
N LEU A 29 44.35 12.96 -57.64
CA LEU A 29 45.27 13.40 -56.58
C LEU A 29 44.51 13.79 -55.31
N ARG A 30 43.45 14.58 -55.44
CA ARG A 30 42.60 14.97 -54.28
C ARG A 30 41.92 13.77 -53.62
N GLU A 31 41.55 12.75 -54.38
CA GLU A 31 41.00 11.52 -53.82
C GLU A 31 42.06 10.73 -53.04
N ARG A 32 43.27 10.59 -53.59
CA ARG A 32 44.40 9.96 -52.88
C ARG A 32 44.74 10.69 -51.59
N GLU A 33 44.83 12.02 -51.62
CA GLU A 33 45.09 12.82 -50.41
C GLU A 33 44.00 12.63 -49.34
N ARG A 34 42.72 12.53 -49.75
CA ARG A 34 41.62 12.26 -48.82
C ARG A 34 41.71 10.87 -48.22
N GLU A 35 42.05 9.87 -49.02
CA GLU A 35 42.25 8.50 -48.53
C GLU A 35 43.43 8.42 -47.56
N GLU A 36 44.54 9.10 -47.86
CA GLU A 36 45.69 9.20 -46.98
C GLU A 36 45.34 9.88 -45.66
N ARG A 37 44.63 11.02 -45.68
CA ARG A 37 44.15 11.67 -44.44
C ARG A 37 43.23 10.77 -43.63
N ARG A 38 42.31 10.04 -44.28
CA ARG A 38 41.44 9.08 -43.59
C ARG A 38 42.25 7.95 -42.95
N ARG A 39 43.28 7.43 -43.63
CA ARG A 39 44.18 6.40 -43.08
C ARG A 39 44.99 6.95 -41.91
N LEU A 40 45.50 8.18 -42.01
CA LEU A 40 46.22 8.86 -40.94
C LEU A 40 45.33 9.07 -39.71
N LEU A 41 44.11 9.57 -39.86
CA LEU A 41 43.16 9.74 -38.75
C LEU A 41 42.82 8.40 -38.08
N LYS A 42 42.61 7.33 -38.86
CA LYS A 42 42.38 5.99 -38.31
C LYS A 42 43.58 5.50 -37.50
N ARG A 43 44.80 5.66 -38.03
CA ARG A 43 46.04 5.29 -37.31
C ARG A 43 46.23 6.11 -36.05
N LEU A 44 46.01 7.42 -36.11
CA LEU A 44 46.09 8.32 -34.96
C LEU A 44 45.08 7.94 -33.89
N ARG A 45 43.82 7.66 -34.25
CA ARG A 45 42.78 7.22 -33.31
C ARG A 45 43.13 5.89 -32.63
N VAL A 46 43.64 4.92 -33.38
CA VAL A 46 44.10 3.64 -32.81
C VAL A 46 45.31 3.87 -31.89
N LYS A 47 46.24 4.74 -32.28
CA LYS A 47 47.41 5.09 -31.49
C LYS A 47 47.03 5.81 -30.20
N THR A 48 46.16 6.82 -30.24
CA THR A 48 45.67 7.51 -29.04
C THR A 48 44.85 6.63 -28.12
N LEU A 49 44.08 5.67 -28.64
CA LEU A 49 43.38 4.69 -27.79
C LEU A 49 44.35 3.70 -27.13
N ARG A 50 45.45 3.36 -27.80
CA ARG A 50 46.46 2.40 -27.31
C ARG A 50 47.48 3.05 -26.37
N GLU A 51 47.75 4.35 -26.55
CA GLU A 51 48.66 5.18 -25.76
C GLU A 51 47.93 6.05 -24.74
N ALA A 52 46.59 6.00 -24.69
CA ALA A 52 45.83 6.62 -23.61
C ALA A 52 46.30 5.99 -22.30
N GLU A 53 47.13 6.72 -21.55
CA GLU A 53 47.65 6.23 -20.28
C GLU A 53 46.45 5.85 -19.39
N PRO A 54 46.45 4.65 -18.79
CA PRO A 54 45.34 4.19 -17.96
C PRO A 54 45.00 5.19 -16.85
N LYS A 55 45.99 5.98 -16.41
CA LYS A 55 45.84 7.08 -15.44
C LYS A 55 44.90 8.20 -15.93
N ILE A 56 44.98 8.60 -17.20
CA ILE A 56 44.13 9.67 -17.76
C ILE A 56 42.69 9.17 -17.90
N VAL A 57 42.51 7.92 -18.36
CA VAL A 57 41.20 7.27 -18.47
C VAL A 57 40.54 7.16 -17.10
N LEU A 58 41.29 6.72 -16.08
CA LEU A 58 40.83 6.63 -14.69
C LEU A 58 40.47 8.00 -14.10
N GLN A 59 41.25 9.04 -14.38
CA GLN A 59 40.95 10.40 -13.91
C GLN A 59 39.67 10.96 -14.53
N VAL A 60 39.45 10.76 -15.83
CA VAL A 60 38.21 11.17 -16.50
C VAL A 60 37.03 10.37 -15.97
N LEU A 61 37.18 9.04 -15.82
CA LEU A 61 36.13 8.18 -15.29
C LEU A 61 35.76 8.55 -13.85
N ASN A 62 36.73 8.82 -12.98
CA ASN A 62 36.47 9.26 -11.61
C ASN A 62 35.73 10.61 -11.57
N ARG A 63 36.05 11.55 -12.46
CA ARG A 63 35.30 12.82 -12.56
C ARG A 63 33.86 12.58 -12.99
N VAL A 64 33.64 11.72 -13.98
CA VAL A 64 32.29 11.35 -14.44
C VAL A 64 31.50 10.67 -13.31
N ILE A 65 32.10 9.71 -12.60
CA ILE A 65 31.48 9.04 -11.46
C ILE A 65 31.15 10.06 -10.36
N LEU A 66 32.05 10.98 -10.04
CA LEU A 66 31.82 12.01 -9.03
C LEU A 66 30.67 12.95 -9.43
N CYS A 67 30.58 13.34 -10.70
CA CYS A 67 29.44 14.09 -11.22
C CYS A 67 28.13 13.31 -11.12
N LEU A 68 28.13 12.01 -11.43
CA LEU A 68 26.95 11.14 -11.30
C LEU A 68 26.51 11.00 -9.85
N VAL A 69 27.45 10.81 -8.91
CA VAL A 69 27.16 10.74 -7.48
C VAL A 69 26.59 12.06 -6.98
N ALA A 70 27.18 13.20 -7.37
CA ALA A 70 26.66 14.51 -7.01
C ALA A 70 25.22 14.71 -7.52
N LEU A 71 24.95 14.32 -8.77
CA LEU A 71 23.61 14.39 -9.34
C LEU A 71 22.62 13.48 -8.60
N TRP A 72 23.05 12.26 -8.24
CA TRP A 72 22.26 11.34 -7.43
C TRP A 72 21.90 11.93 -6.05
N VAL A 73 22.88 12.52 -5.36
CA VAL A 73 22.65 13.19 -4.07
C VAL A 73 21.66 14.34 -4.20
N LEU A 74 21.77 15.14 -5.27
CA LEU A 74 20.83 16.23 -5.55
C LEU A 74 19.41 15.69 -5.82
N MET A 75 19.28 14.59 -6.56
CA MET A 75 17.99 13.96 -6.81
C MET A 75 17.35 13.45 -5.51
N ILE A 76 18.12 12.77 -4.66
CA ILE A 76 17.64 12.31 -3.35
C ILE A 76 17.23 13.50 -2.48
N GLY A 77 18.04 14.56 -2.44
CA GLY A 77 17.72 15.79 -1.73
C GLY A 77 16.43 16.46 -2.25
N ALA A 78 16.25 16.50 -3.57
CA ALA A 78 15.04 17.05 -4.18
C ALA A 78 13.79 16.24 -3.83
N VAL A 79 13.87 14.91 -3.86
CA VAL A 79 12.77 14.03 -3.42
C VAL A 79 12.43 14.30 -1.96
N TYR A 80 13.43 14.35 -1.08
CA TYR A 80 13.22 14.61 0.34
C TYR A 80 12.54 15.97 0.59
N VAL A 81 12.97 17.02 -0.11
CA VAL A 81 12.36 18.36 0.01
C VAL A 81 10.92 18.35 -0.51
N VAL A 82 10.65 17.70 -1.64
CA VAL A 82 9.28 17.61 -2.18
C VAL A 82 8.36 16.85 -1.23
N SER A 83 8.81 15.72 -0.68
CA SER A 83 8.05 14.95 0.32
C SER A 83 7.77 15.79 1.57
N ALA A 84 8.80 16.43 2.15
CA ALA A 84 8.64 17.22 3.36
C ALA A 84 7.73 18.45 3.17
N VAL A 85 7.74 19.08 1.98
CA VAL A 85 6.81 20.18 1.66
C VAL A 85 5.41 19.66 1.40
N GLY A 86 5.29 18.49 0.75
CA GLY A 86 4.03 17.80 0.52
C GLY A 86 3.31 17.46 1.83
N GLU A 87 4.00 16.77 2.72
CA GLU A 87 3.50 16.39 4.06
C GLU A 87 3.04 17.62 4.84
N ARG A 88 3.87 18.66 4.93
CA ARG A 88 3.49 19.91 5.64
C ARG A 88 2.26 20.59 5.03
N ARG A 89 2.12 20.56 3.71
CA ARG A 89 0.96 21.17 3.03
C ARG A 89 -0.30 20.34 3.29
N GLU A 90 -0.16 19.03 3.30
CA GLU A 90 -1.25 18.12 3.60
C GLU A 90 -1.69 18.25 5.06
N GLU A 91 -0.76 18.24 6.01
CA GLU A 91 -1.02 18.52 7.43
C GLU A 91 -1.68 19.89 7.62
N ALA A 92 -1.18 20.93 6.96
CA ALA A 92 -1.79 22.27 7.03
C ALA A 92 -3.21 22.29 6.45
N LYS A 93 -3.49 21.48 5.42
CA LYS A 93 -4.83 21.32 4.87
C LYS A 93 -5.73 20.56 5.84
N LYS A 94 -5.25 19.48 6.44
CA LYS A 94 -5.98 18.70 7.45
C LYS A 94 -6.33 19.58 8.66
N ALA A 95 -5.37 20.33 9.17
CA ALA A 95 -5.56 21.28 10.28
C ALA A 95 -6.46 22.48 9.94
N SER A 96 -6.75 22.73 8.66
CA SER A 96 -7.65 23.82 8.24
C SER A 96 -9.13 23.41 8.20
N VAL A 97 -9.42 22.12 8.31
CA VAL A 97 -10.79 21.61 8.34
C VAL A 97 -11.40 21.95 9.71
N SER A 98 -12.63 22.44 9.71
CA SER A 98 -13.31 22.76 10.95
C SER A 98 -13.80 21.50 11.65
N LEU A 99 -13.93 21.55 12.98
CA LEU A 99 -14.51 20.44 13.75
C LEU A 99 -15.94 20.09 13.29
N GLU A 100 -16.70 21.09 12.85
CA GLU A 100 -18.06 20.92 12.33
C GLU A 100 -18.06 20.19 10.97
N ASP A 101 -17.08 20.47 10.11
CA ASP A 101 -16.91 19.73 8.84
C ASP A 101 -16.50 18.27 9.09
N HIS A 102 -15.63 18.02 10.08
CA HIS A 102 -15.29 16.67 10.49
C HIS A 102 -16.52 15.90 10.98
N ARG A 103 -17.32 16.52 11.84
CA ARG A 103 -18.57 15.91 12.34
C ARG A 103 -19.55 15.63 11.21
N ARG A 104 -19.75 16.56 10.28
CA ARG A 104 -20.61 16.32 9.12
C ARG A 104 -20.14 15.11 8.31
N GLN A 105 -18.84 15.00 8.05
CA GLN A 105 -18.28 13.88 7.31
C GLN A 105 -18.47 12.55 8.06
N LEU A 106 -18.27 12.54 9.37
CA LEU A 106 -18.47 11.36 10.22
C LEU A 106 -19.94 10.95 10.30
N GLU A 107 -20.88 11.90 10.37
CA GLU A 107 -22.31 11.62 10.29
C GLU A 107 -22.72 11.03 8.93
N GLU A 108 -22.16 11.54 7.82
CA GLU A 108 -22.41 10.98 6.49
C GLU A 108 -21.91 9.53 6.41
N LEU A 109 -20.70 9.25 6.91
CA LEU A 109 -20.16 7.89 6.95
C LEU A 109 -20.98 6.96 7.85
N LYS A 110 -21.42 7.45 9.01
CA LYS A 110 -22.32 6.71 9.91
C LYS A 110 -23.66 6.40 9.24
N ALA A 111 -24.26 7.37 8.58
CA ALA A 111 -25.55 7.21 7.88
C ALA A 111 -25.46 6.26 6.68
N GLU A 112 -24.30 6.16 6.04
CA GLU A 112 -24.01 5.20 4.98
C GLU A 112 -23.54 3.83 5.51
N GLU A 113 -23.50 3.63 6.83
CA GLU A 113 -23.00 2.40 7.49
C GLU A 113 -21.56 2.03 7.10
N LYS A 114 -20.76 3.05 6.75
CA LYS A 114 -19.36 2.96 6.31
C LYS A 114 -18.40 3.07 7.47
N TYR A 115 -18.45 2.08 8.36
CA TYR A 115 -17.72 2.14 9.63
C TYR A 115 -16.20 1.93 9.47
N ASP A 116 -15.76 1.18 8.46
CA ASP A 116 -14.34 1.05 8.15
C ASP A 116 -13.76 2.38 7.66
N GLU A 117 -14.46 3.06 6.74
CA GLU A 117 -14.04 4.39 6.28
C GLU A 117 -14.13 5.45 7.40
N LEU A 118 -15.08 5.32 8.33
CA LEU A 118 -15.16 6.16 9.52
C LEU A 118 -13.92 6.00 10.39
N ALA A 119 -13.46 4.76 10.62
CA ALA A 119 -12.25 4.46 11.37
C ALA A 119 -11.00 5.06 10.69
N GLU A 120 -10.88 4.88 9.37
CA GLU A 120 -9.80 5.46 8.58
C GLU A 120 -9.80 6.99 8.68
N TYR A 121 -10.97 7.62 8.62
CA TYR A 121 -11.10 9.06 8.70
C TYR A 121 -10.67 9.63 10.06
N LEU A 122 -11.10 9.01 11.17
CA LEU A 122 -10.67 9.39 12.52
C LEU A 122 -9.14 9.33 12.65
N GLY A 123 -8.52 8.27 12.12
CA GLY A 123 -7.07 8.08 12.12
C GLY A 123 -6.32 9.06 11.20
N GLU A 124 -6.83 9.30 9.98
CA GLU A 124 -6.20 10.15 8.97
C GLU A 124 -6.06 11.60 9.44
N TYR A 125 -7.06 12.10 10.16
CA TYR A 125 -7.13 13.45 10.68
C TYR A 125 -6.66 13.58 12.13
N HIS A 126 -6.22 12.48 12.75
CA HIS A 126 -5.79 12.42 14.14
C HIS A 126 -6.82 13.01 15.12
N LEU A 127 -8.11 12.79 14.84
CA LEU A 127 -9.20 13.31 15.66
C LEU A 127 -9.22 12.58 16.99
N SER A 128 -9.02 13.32 18.07
CA SER A 128 -8.92 12.71 19.40
C SER A 128 -10.31 12.44 19.95
N MET A 129 -10.47 11.32 20.66
CA MET A 129 -11.70 11.03 21.42
C MET A 129 -12.06 12.11 22.43
N TYR A 130 -11.08 12.90 22.88
CA TYR A 130 -11.25 13.98 23.85
C TYR A 130 -11.65 15.31 23.20
N GLU A 131 -11.76 15.34 21.87
CA GLU A 131 -12.33 16.48 21.16
C GLU A 131 -13.85 16.47 21.31
N GLU A 132 -14.41 17.65 21.57
CA GLU A 132 -15.83 17.81 21.87
C GLU A 132 -16.72 17.26 20.73
N GLY A 133 -17.54 16.27 21.06
CA GLY A 133 -18.50 15.66 20.14
C GLY A 133 -17.90 14.58 19.24
N MET A 134 -16.67 14.13 19.49
CA MET A 134 -16.05 13.00 18.79
C MET A 134 -16.28 11.66 19.49
N GLU A 135 -16.74 11.69 20.74
CA GLU A 135 -16.99 10.53 21.60
C GLU A 135 -17.91 9.49 20.93
N PRO A 136 -19.05 9.87 20.30
CA PRO A 136 -19.93 8.88 19.67
C PRO A 136 -19.29 8.13 18.50
N TYR A 137 -18.41 8.79 17.73
CA TYR A 137 -17.77 8.17 16.57
C TYR A 137 -16.62 7.26 16.98
N TRP A 138 -15.88 7.61 18.03
CA TRP A 138 -14.86 6.74 18.61
C TRP A 138 -15.47 5.48 19.24
N GLN A 139 -16.57 5.63 19.99
CA GLN A 139 -17.31 4.49 20.50
C GLN A 139 -17.86 3.62 19.37
N LEU A 140 -18.39 4.23 18.29
CA LEU A 140 -18.87 3.49 17.12
C LEU A 140 -17.74 2.72 16.43
N TYR A 141 -16.55 3.31 16.29
CA TYR A 141 -15.36 2.63 15.79
C TYR A 141 -15.01 1.39 16.62
N GLU A 142 -14.99 1.53 17.95
CA GLU A 142 -14.70 0.40 18.85
C GLU A 142 -15.73 -0.71 18.71
N LEU A 143 -17.01 -0.36 18.77
CA LEU A 143 -18.09 -1.32 18.61
C LEU A 143 -17.98 -2.05 17.27
N HIS A 144 -17.67 -1.33 16.18
CA HIS A 144 -17.53 -1.91 14.84
C HIS A 144 -16.34 -2.85 14.77
N ARG A 145 -15.21 -2.47 15.36
CA ARG A 145 -14.03 -3.33 15.47
C ARG A 145 -14.38 -4.63 16.20
N ASP A 146 -15.06 -4.54 17.33
CA ASP A 146 -15.43 -5.71 18.14
C ASP A 146 -16.43 -6.62 17.38
N MET A 147 -17.37 -6.03 16.62
CA MET A 147 -18.29 -6.77 15.76
C MET A 147 -17.59 -7.46 14.58
N ARG A 148 -16.62 -6.78 13.95
CA ARG A 148 -15.80 -7.38 12.88
C ARG A 148 -14.99 -8.55 13.41
N ASP A 149 -14.32 -8.38 14.55
CA ASP A 149 -13.56 -9.42 15.23
C ASP A 149 -14.45 -10.63 15.57
N PHE A 150 -15.68 -10.41 16.03
CA PHE A 150 -16.65 -11.48 16.25
C PHE A 150 -16.95 -12.26 14.97
N TRP A 151 -17.23 -11.58 13.84
CA TRP A 151 -17.54 -12.25 12.58
C TRP A 151 -16.35 -13.01 12.00
N GLU A 152 -15.14 -12.44 12.07
CA GLU A 152 -13.91 -13.13 11.65
C GLU A 152 -13.69 -14.42 12.45
N ARG A 153 -13.92 -14.37 13.77
CA ARG A 153 -13.76 -15.53 14.66
C ARG A 153 -14.90 -16.55 14.47
N ALA A 154 -16.12 -16.10 14.20
CA ALA A 154 -17.27 -16.94 13.85
C ALA A 154 -16.98 -17.75 12.57
N GLU A 155 -16.57 -17.08 11.49
CA GLU A 155 -16.20 -17.73 10.23
C GLU A 155 -15.04 -18.73 10.44
N ALA A 156 -14.06 -18.37 11.27
CA ALA A 156 -12.93 -19.25 11.57
C ALA A 156 -13.32 -20.54 12.31
N ILE A 157 -14.38 -20.52 13.11
CA ILE A 157 -14.94 -21.73 13.75
C ILE A 157 -15.78 -22.54 12.77
N GLU A 158 -16.61 -21.89 11.96
CA GLU A 158 -17.41 -22.57 10.93
C GLU A 158 -16.55 -23.28 9.88
N ALA A 159 -15.38 -22.73 9.57
CA ALA A 159 -14.42 -23.34 8.65
C ALA A 159 -13.70 -24.58 9.21
N LEU A 160 -13.87 -24.92 10.49
CA LEU A 160 -13.24 -26.09 11.09
C LEU A 160 -13.91 -27.37 10.59
N SER A 161 -13.09 -28.33 10.13
CA SER A 161 -13.54 -29.72 10.02
C SER A 161 -13.89 -30.28 11.40
N GLN A 162 -14.77 -31.27 11.48
CA GLN A 162 -15.15 -31.93 12.74
C GLN A 162 -13.94 -32.38 13.59
N GLU A 163 -12.94 -32.98 12.96
CA GLU A 163 -11.72 -33.44 13.65
C GLU A 163 -10.94 -32.27 14.27
N ALA A 164 -10.79 -31.18 13.52
CA ALA A 164 -10.13 -29.97 14.01
C ALA A 164 -10.94 -29.23 15.08
N ALA A 165 -12.27 -29.24 14.97
CA ALA A 165 -13.15 -28.59 15.93
C ALA A 165 -13.01 -29.19 17.34
N ALA A 166 -12.79 -30.50 17.45
CA ALA A 166 -12.59 -31.17 18.73
C ALA A 166 -11.27 -30.79 19.42
N GLU A 167 -10.26 -30.34 18.67
CA GLU A 167 -8.90 -30.09 19.18
C GLU A 167 -8.53 -28.60 19.25
N ASP A 168 -9.19 -27.72 18.49
CA ASP A 168 -8.82 -26.30 18.38
C ASP A 168 -9.43 -25.43 19.49
N GLU A 169 -8.91 -25.59 20.71
CA GLU A 169 -9.32 -24.81 21.89
C GLU A 169 -9.12 -23.31 21.73
N TRP A 170 -8.07 -22.89 21.03
CA TRP A 170 -7.73 -21.48 20.89
C TRP A 170 -8.79 -20.71 20.10
N ARG A 171 -9.33 -21.28 19.00
CA ARG A 171 -10.38 -20.61 18.22
C ARG A 171 -11.68 -20.45 19.01
N TYR A 172 -12.11 -21.49 19.72
CA TYR A 172 -13.31 -21.41 20.56
C TYR A 172 -13.16 -20.40 21.70
N ARG A 173 -11.99 -20.35 22.32
CA ARG A 173 -11.69 -19.33 23.33
C ARG A 173 -11.70 -17.93 22.71
N SER A 174 -11.02 -17.73 21.59
CA SER A 174 -10.97 -16.43 20.91
C SER A 174 -12.37 -15.95 20.52
N PHE A 175 -13.22 -16.84 20.01
CA PHE A 175 -14.62 -16.52 19.73
C PHE A 175 -15.41 -16.18 21.00
N ALA A 176 -15.24 -16.93 22.09
CA ALA A 176 -15.84 -16.61 23.38
C ALA A 176 -15.39 -15.24 23.91
N ASP A 177 -14.12 -14.87 23.72
CA ASP A 177 -13.61 -13.53 24.06
C ASP A 177 -14.33 -12.44 23.23
N SER A 178 -14.58 -12.64 21.94
CA SER A 178 -15.33 -11.65 21.14
C SER A 178 -16.79 -11.53 21.53
N VAL A 179 -17.43 -12.62 21.96
CA VAL A 179 -18.79 -12.57 22.53
C VAL A 179 -18.77 -11.74 23.82
N CYS A 180 -17.75 -11.92 24.67
CA CYS A 180 -17.57 -11.14 25.88
C CYS A 180 -17.36 -9.65 25.58
N GLU A 181 -16.52 -9.31 24.61
CA GLU A 181 -16.25 -7.92 24.16
C GLU A 181 -17.56 -7.20 23.83
N ILE A 182 -18.40 -7.81 22.98
CA ILE A 182 -19.67 -7.23 22.56
C ILE A 182 -20.68 -7.21 23.71
N TRP A 183 -20.76 -8.26 24.54
CA TRP A 183 -21.84 -8.37 25.52
C TRP A 183 -21.66 -7.50 26.76
N LYS A 184 -20.42 -7.40 27.27
CA LYS A 184 -20.14 -6.59 28.45
C LYS A 184 -19.96 -5.12 28.15
N TYR A 185 -19.61 -4.78 26.91
CA TYR A 185 -19.14 -3.45 26.53
C TYR A 185 -18.30 -2.81 27.64
N GLY A 186 -17.06 -3.26 27.73
CA GLY A 186 -16.05 -2.71 28.63
C GLY A 186 -14.76 -2.64 27.85
N SER A 187 -14.60 -1.58 27.06
CA SER A 187 -13.35 -1.39 26.34
C SER A 187 -12.22 -1.30 27.37
N SER A 188 -11.20 -2.14 27.24
CA SER A 188 -10.00 -2.05 28.09
C SER A 188 -9.13 -0.83 27.74
N GLN A 189 -9.41 -0.17 26.61
CA GLN A 189 -8.59 0.91 26.06
C GLN A 189 -9.10 2.30 26.43
N TYR A 190 -10.39 2.41 26.72
CA TYR A 190 -11.10 3.66 26.94
C TYR A 190 -12.17 3.45 28.01
N GLU A 191 -12.16 4.26 29.05
CA GLU A 191 -13.04 4.21 30.25
C GLU A 191 -14.51 4.55 29.90
N TRP A 192 -15.07 3.90 28.88
CA TRP A 192 -16.49 3.97 28.57
C TRP A 192 -17.23 3.09 29.56
N ASP A 193 -17.70 3.68 30.66
CA ASP A 193 -18.54 2.97 31.62
C ASP A 193 -19.95 2.68 31.06
N LEU A 194 -20.33 3.30 29.93
CA LEU A 194 -21.67 3.27 29.36
C LEU A 194 -21.65 3.41 27.82
N ILE A 195 -22.66 2.81 27.18
CA ILE A 195 -23.00 3.07 25.77
C ILE A 195 -23.64 4.45 25.67
N LEU A 196 -23.19 5.27 24.71
CA LEU A 196 -23.75 6.59 24.45
C LEU A 196 -25.11 6.45 23.74
N PRO A 197 -26.07 7.36 24.03
CA PRO A 197 -27.40 7.31 23.42
C PRO A 197 -27.40 7.26 21.89
N GLU A 198 -26.42 7.89 21.24
CA GLU A 198 -26.26 7.93 19.79
C GLU A 198 -25.98 6.55 19.16
N ASN A 199 -25.50 5.59 19.96
CA ASN A 199 -25.10 4.25 19.52
C ASN A 199 -25.90 3.13 20.21
N GLU A 200 -26.81 3.47 21.13
CA GLU A 200 -27.58 2.48 21.90
C GLU A 200 -28.42 1.56 21.01
N GLU A 201 -29.09 2.12 19.99
CA GLU A 201 -29.89 1.34 19.04
C GLU A 201 -29.03 0.35 18.26
N LEU A 202 -27.92 0.82 17.68
CA LEU A 202 -27.02 -0.01 16.88
C LEU A 202 -26.36 -1.10 17.75
N TYR A 203 -25.92 -0.74 18.96
CA TYR A 203 -25.38 -1.70 19.91
C TYR A 203 -26.40 -2.79 20.27
N GLY A 204 -27.67 -2.41 20.47
CA GLY A 204 -28.76 -3.36 20.68
C GLY A 204 -28.92 -4.33 19.50
N GLN A 205 -28.88 -3.82 18.27
CA GLN A 205 -28.95 -4.65 17.05
C GLN A 205 -27.77 -5.63 16.95
N TRP A 206 -26.56 -5.19 17.29
CA TRP A 206 -25.37 -6.06 17.27
C TRP A 206 -25.39 -7.12 18.36
N ARG A 207 -25.86 -6.80 19.57
CA ARG A 207 -26.12 -7.80 20.61
C ARG A 207 -27.17 -8.82 20.18
N GLU A 208 -28.23 -8.39 19.51
CA GLU A 208 -29.24 -9.29 18.95
C GLU A 208 -28.63 -10.21 17.89
N GLN A 209 -27.77 -9.70 17.01
CA GLN A 209 -27.07 -10.53 16.02
C GLN A 209 -26.18 -11.59 16.67
N VAL A 210 -25.40 -11.24 17.70
CA VAL A 210 -24.59 -12.21 18.46
C VAL A 210 -25.49 -13.26 19.13
N PHE A 211 -26.59 -12.83 19.75
CA PHE A 211 -27.57 -13.73 20.36
C PHE A 211 -28.15 -14.73 19.33
N LEU A 212 -28.57 -14.22 18.17
CA LEU A 212 -29.10 -15.04 17.09
C LEU A 212 -28.07 -16.02 16.54
N TYR A 213 -26.81 -15.60 16.41
CA TYR A 213 -25.72 -16.46 15.99
C TYR A 213 -25.47 -17.61 16.98
N LEU A 214 -25.38 -17.31 18.28
CA LEU A 214 -25.21 -18.32 19.33
C LEU A 214 -26.35 -19.34 19.32
N ARG A 215 -27.57 -18.90 19.04
CA ARG A 215 -28.73 -19.78 18.92
C ARG A 215 -28.70 -20.62 17.65
N ALA A 216 -28.53 -19.97 16.49
CA ALA A 216 -28.69 -20.61 15.18
C ALA A 216 -27.48 -21.44 14.76
N CYS A 217 -26.27 -20.91 14.93
CA CYS A 217 -25.04 -21.55 14.49
C CYS A 217 -24.39 -22.38 15.60
N CYS A 218 -24.45 -21.94 16.87
CA CYS A 218 -23.89 -22.70 17.98
C CYS A 218 -24.90 -23.65 18.66
N GLY A 219 -26.19 -23.57 18.32
CA GLY A 219 -27.23 -24.48 18.82
C GLY A 219 -27.51 -24.34 20.32
N LEU A 220 -27.32 -23.14 20.88
CA LEU A 220 -27.63 -22.87 22.28
C LEU A 220 -29.12 -22.54 22.47
N SER A 221 -29.69 -22.97 23.60
CA SER A 221 -31.01 -22.52 24.01
C SER A 221 -30.96 -21.10 24.60
N GLU A 222 -32.11 -20.40 24.65
CA GLU A 222 -32.19 -19.08 25.28
C GLU A 222 -31.81 -19.13 26.77
N GLU A 223 -32.13 -20.23 27.46
CA GLU A 223 -31.73 -20.47 28.85
C GLU A 223 -30.21 -20.60 28.98
N GLU A 224 -29.55 -21.35 28.07
CA GLU A 224 -28.09 -21.51 28.09
C GLU A 224 -27.37 -20.19 27.81
N ILE A 225 -27.89 -19.41 26.87
CA ILE A 225 -27.36 -18.07 26.56
C ILE A 225 -27.52 -17.16 27.77
N GLY A 226 -28.70 -17.12 28.40
CA GLY A 226 -28.95 -16.34 29.62
C GLY A 226 -28.04 -16.74 30.78
N THR A 227 -27.83 -18.04 31.01
CA THR A 227 -26.91 -18.52 32.05
C THR A 227 -25.48 -18.04 31.80
N TRP A 228 -24.98 -18.09 30.57
CA TRP A 228 -23.61 -17.65 30.27
C TRP A 228 -23.46 -16.14 30.31
N LEU A 229 -24.36 -15.44 29.64
CA LEU A 229 -24.21 -14.01 29.40
C LEU A 229 -24.68 -13.15 30.57
N GLU A 230 -25.67 -13.61 31.34
CA GLU A 230 -26.26 -12.85 32.45
C GLU A 230 -25.89 -13.45 33.81
N GLU A 231 -26.18 -14.74 34.07
CA GLU A 231 -25.99 -15.31 35.41
C GLU A 231 -24.53 -15.52 35.79
N LYS A 232 -23.73 -16.04 34.85
CA LYS A 232 -22.29 -16.23 35.02
C LYS A 232 -21.49 -14.98 34.69
N GLU A 233 -22.16 -13.93 34.19
CA GLU A 233 -21.55 -12.69 33.73
C GLU A 233 -20.30 -12.96 32.86
N LEU A 234 -20.48 -13.56 31.67
CA LEU A 234 -19.39 -13.91 30.75
C LEU A 234 -18.30 -12.82 30.74
N SER A 235 -17.08 -13.19 31.09
CA SER A 235 -15.91 -12.33 31.26
C SER A 235 -14.69 -12.99 30.66
N TYR A 236 -13.61 -12.24 30.46
CA TYR A 236 -12.32 -12.82 30.06
C TYR A 236 -11.81 -13.91 31.02
N GLU A 237 -12.22 -13.90 32.29
CA GLU A 237 -11.81 -14.91 33.28
C GLU A 237 -12.53 -16.25 33.09
N ASN A 238 -13.76 -16.23 32.54
CA ASN A 238 -14.56 -17.43 32.33
C ASN A 238 -14.85 -17.72 30.85
N ALA A 239 -14.34 -16.89 29.92
CA ALA A 239 -14.45 -17.08 28.47
C ALA A 239 -13.84 -18.41 28.01
N GLU A 240 -12.76 -18.87 28.66
CA GLU A 240 -12.19 -20.20 28.41
C GLU A 240 -13.20 -21.31 28.69
N GLN A 241 -13.99 -21.21 29.77
CA GLN A 241 -15.02 -22.19 30.11
C GLN A 241 -16.19 -22.14 29.11
N PHE A 242 -16.53 -20.95 28.60
CA PHE A 242 -17.55 -20.79 27.58
C PHE A 242 -17.09 -21.35 26.23
N GLY A 243 -15.84 -21.07 25.82
CA GLY A 243 -15.23 -21.66 24.63
C GLY A 243 -15.18 -23.19 24.71
N ASP A 244 -14.80 -23.74 25.85
CA ASP A 244 -14.83 -25.19 26.09
C ASP A 244 -16.25 -25.78 25.99
N PHE A 245 -17.25 -25.06 26.48
CA PHE A 245 -18.65 -25.45 26.36
C PHE A 245 -19.11 -25.49 24.89
N LEU A 246 -18.78 -24.44 24.11
CA LEU A 246 -19.08 -24.36 22.68
C LEU A 246 -18.37 -25.45 21.88
N LYS A 247 -17.09 -25.73 22.18
CA LYS A 247 -16.31 -26.79 21.57
C LYS A 247 -16.96 -28.16 21.76
N ARG A 248 -17.36 -28.48 22.99
CA ARG A 248 -18.06 -29.76 23.30
C ARG A 248 -19.39 -29.85 22.56
N ARG A 249 -20.18 -28.77 22.54
CA ARG A 249 -21.45 -28.71 21.80
C ARG A 249 -21.24 -28.98 20.30
N ALA A 250 -20.20 -28.39 19.70
CA ALA A 250 -19.89 -28.61 18.30
C ALA A 250 -19.43 -30.06 18.01
N ALA A 251 -18.69 -30.68 18.93
CA ALA A 251 -18.32 -32.09 18.81
C ALA A 251 -19.53 -33.05 18.95
N ASP A 252 -20.49 -32.70 19.82
CA ASP A 252 -21.69 -33.51 20.09
C ASP A 252 -22.79 -33.33 19.02
N GLY A 253 -22.86 -32.17 18.36
CA GLY A 253 -23.94 -31.71 17.45
C GLY A 253 -24.07 -32.42 16.09
N SER A 254 -23.50 -33.61 15.91
CA SER A 254 -23.54 -34.38 14.65
C SER A 254 -24.89 -34.98 14.24
N GLU A 255 -26.01 -34.60 14.87
CA GLU A 255 -27.36 -35.12 14.52
C GLU A 255 -28.41 -34.07 14.14
N THR A 256 -28.11 -32.78 14.09
CA THR A 256 -29.09 -31.78 13.61
C THR A 256 -28.84 -31.40 12.15
N GLU A 257 -29.43 -32.20 11.25
CA GLU A 257 -29.76 -31.78 9.88
C GLU A 257 -30.72 -30.57 9.93
N PHE A 258 -30.35 -29.49 9.23
CA PHE A 258 -31.28 -28.52 8.66
C PHE A 258 -30.84 -28.15 7.24
#